data_AF-A0A239AMZ1-F1
#
_entry.id   AF-A0A239AMZ1-F1
#
_cell.length_a   1.000
_cell.length_b   1.000
_cell.length_c   1.000
_cell.angle_alpha   90.00
_cell.angle_beta   90.00
_cell.angle_gamma   90.00
#
_symmetry.space_group_name_H-M   'P 1'
#
loop_
_entity.id
_entity.type
_entity.pdbx_description
1 polymer ?
#
loop_
_entity_poly.entity_id
_entity_poly.type
_entity_poly.pdbx_seq_one_letter_code
_entity_poly.pdbx_strand_id
1 'polypeptide(L)'
;MRILPLLGLLCVLGLPAASQAQRPASAPTSTEPVALAVDLAQPIGPMPPVWAYFGYDEPNYSYMPDGQKLLTELAALSPTSVYVRVHNLLTTGNGEAALKWGSTNAYSEDAQGRPLYDWKIVDRIFDAFVSRGMKPIAQLGFMPKALSTRPVPYRHYWKPGDPYESIYTGWAYPPKDYQKWGELVYQWVRHCVARYGEAEVKTWRWELWNEPNIGYWKGTPQEYNQLYDYTEAAVHRALPAALLGGPETTGPGWNKAADYLRGFLQHCVTGTNYVTGKTGYSPRFYFLPCQRWPQARGWPCAHEYGYAVWRPGRRL
;
A
#
# COMPACT_ATOMS: atom_id res chain seq x y z
N MET A 1 26.19 83.77 -26.96
CA MET A 1 27.19 82.94 -27.67
C MET A 1 26.65 81.52 -27.73
N ARG A 2 26.30 81.08 -28.94
CA ARG A 2 26.00 79.71 -29.43
C ARG A 2 25.33 78.70 -28.48
N ILE A 3 24.06 78.44 -28.78
CA ILE A 3 23.29 77.24 -28.44
C ILE A 3 23.90 76.05 -29.20
N LEU A 4 24.21 74.96 -28.51
CA LEU A 4 24.38 73.62 -29.10
C LEU A 4 23.60 72.60 -28.25
N PRO A 5 22.82 71.68 -28.86
CA PRO A 5 21.89 70.80 -28.17
C PRO A 5 22.55 69.49 -27.72
N LEU A 6 22.07 68.95 -26.59
CA LEU A 6 22.32 67.57 -26.17
C LEU A 6 21.65 66.61 -27.17
N LEU A 7 22.46 65.75 -27.78
CA LEU A 7 22.00 64.55 -28.49
C LEU A 7 21.51 63.52 -27.46
N GLY A 8 20.19 63.42 -27.30
CA GLY A 8 19.53 62.33 -26.58
C GLY A 8 19.54 61.06 -27.43
N LEU A 9 20.21 60.02 -26.93
CA LEU A 9 20.22 58.68 -27.51
C LEU A 9 18.82 58.05 -27.27
N LEU A 10 18.07 57.83 -28.35
CA LEU A 10 16.83 57.04 -28.33
C LEU A 10 17.16 55.55 -28.07
N CYS A 11 16.97 55.08 -26.84
CA CYS A 11 16.82 53.65 -26.58
C CYS A 11 15.40 53.22 -26.97
N VAL A 12 15.27 52.49 -28.08
CA VAL A 12 14.04 51.78 -28.44
C VAL A 12 13.86 50.64 -27.42
N LEU A 13 12.91 50.82 -26.50
CA LEU A 13 12.44 49.75 -25.62
C LEU A 13 11.62 48.77 -26.45
N GLY A 14 12.22 47.62 -26.79
CA GLY A 14 11.48 46.48 -27.33
C GLY A 14 10.58 45.89 -26.24
N LEU A 15 9.26 46.01 -26.42
CA LEU A 15 8.27 45.32 -25.60
C LEU A 15 8.42 43.80 -25.82
N PRO A 16 8.52 42.97 -24.77
CA PRO A 16 8.48 41.52 -24.92
C PRO A 16 7.07 41.12 -25.34
N ALA A 17 6.96 40.41 -26.47
CA ALA A 17 5.72 39.80 -26.91
C ALA A 17 5.25 38.80 -25.84
N ALA A 18 4.13 39.13 -25.18
CA ALA A 18 3.46 38.20 -24.27
C ALA A 18 2.94 37.02 -25.08
N SER A 19 3.61 35.87 -24.97
CA SER A 19 3.07 34.59 -25.44
C SER A 19 1.83 34.28 -24.59
N GLN A 20 0.65 34.56 -25.13
CA GLN A 20 -0.60 34.10 -24.55
C GLN A 20 -0.63 32.58 -24.68
N ALA A 21 -0.37 31.88 -23.58
CA ALA A 21 -0.66 30.45 -23.49
C ALA A 21 -2.15 30.25 -23.80
N GLN A 22 -2.45 29.73 -24.99
CA GLN A 22 -3.80 29.30 -25.35
C GLN A 22 -4.25 28.23 -24.36
N ARG A 23 -5.25 28.58 -23.55
CA ARG A 23 -5.98 27.59 -22.76
C ARG A 23 -6.53 26.54 -23.72
N PRO A 24 -6.39 25.23 -23.44
CA PRO A 24 -7.03 24.21 -24.24
C PRO A 24 -8.53 24.52 -24.30
N ALA A 25 -9.07 24.58 -25.52
CA ALA A 25 -10.49 24.78 -25.74
C ALA A 25 -11.27 23.73 -24.92
N SER A 26 -12.24 24.19 -24.15
CA SER A 26 -13.19 23.29 -23.49
C SER A 26 -13.85 22.43 -24.56
N ALA A 27 -13.79 21.10 -24.40
CA ALA A 27 -14.54 20.19 -25.25
C ALA A 27 -16.01 20.63 -25.28
N PRO A 28 -16.68 20.65 -26.44
CA PRO A 28 -18.08 21.02 -26.51
C PRO A 28 -18.89 20.06 -25.62
N THR A 29 -19.47 20.59 -24.56
CA THR A 29 -20.48 19.89 -23.77
C THR A 29 -21.70 19.71 -24.66
N SER A 30 -21.88 18.49 -25.17
CA SER A 30 -23.14 18.09 -25.79
C SER A 30 -24.27 18.33 -24.79
N THR A 31 -25.25 19.15 -25.18
CA THR A 31 -26.48 19.40 -24.41
C THR A 31 -27.62 18.48 -24.82
N GLU A 32 -27.37 17.52 -25.72
CA GLU A 32 -28.41 16.58 -26.14
C GLU A 32 -28.68 15.54 -25.05
N PRO A 33 -29.96 15.28 -24.70
CA PRO A 33 -30.31 14.25 -23.74
C PRO A 33 -29.79 12.87 -24.18
N VAL A 34 -29.07 12.19 -23.29
CA VAL A 34 -28.66 10.79 -23.49
C VAL A 34 -29.75 9.88 -22.91
N ALA A 35 -30.40 9.09 -23.76
CA ALA A 35 -31.34 8.07 -23.33
C ALA A 35 -30.57 6.81 -22.88
N LEU A 36 -30.76 6.39 -21.62
CA LEU A 36 -30.22 5.16 -21.07
C LEU A 36 -31.35 4.12 -20.96
N ALA A 37 -31.31 3.08 -21.79
CA ALA A 37 -32.24 1.95 -21.69
C ALA A 37 -31.60 0.83 -20.86
N VAL A 38 -32.29 0.39 -19.80
CA VAL A 38 -31.85 -0.69 -18.92
C VAL A 38 -32.91 -1.79 -18.92
N ASP A 39 -32.58 -2.96 -19.46
CA ASP A 39 -33.46 -4.13 -19.46
C ASP A 39 -33.15 -5.03 -18.25
N LEU A 40 -34.04 -5.01 -17.25
CA LEU A 40 -33.89 -5.82 -16.04
C LEU A 40 -34.25 -7.30 -16.23
N ALA A 41 -34.85 -7.67 -17.37
CA ALA A 41 -35.21 -9.05 -17.69
C ALA A 41 -34.08 -9.81 -18.41
N GLN A 42 -33.00 -9.12 -18.81
CA GLN A 42 -31.86 -9.71 -19.53
C GLN A 42 -30.57 -9.67 -18.70
N PRO A 43 -30.33 -10.66 -17.81
CA PRO A 43 -29.08 -10.74 -17.07
C PRO A 43 -27.90 -11.04 -18.00
N ILE A 44 -26.87 -10.19 -17.98
CA ILE A 44 -25.66 -10.34 -18.81
C ILE A 44 -24.49 -11.03 -18.11
N GLY A 45 -24.53 -11.13 -16.77
CA GLY A 45 -23.48 -11.77 -15.98
C GLY A 45 -23.46 -11.33 -14.51
N PRO A 46 -22.62 -11.97 -13.68
CA PRO A 46 -22.46 -11.58 -12.28
C PRO A 46 -21.71 -10.24 -12.15
N MET A 47 -22.13 -9.41 -11.20
CA MET A 47 -21.42 -8.17 -10.81
C MET A 47 -20.74 -8.38 -9.45
N PRO A 48 -19.44 -8.77 -9.41
CA PRO A 48 -18.73 -8.92 -8.14
C PRO A 48 -18.55 -7.54 -7.46
N PRO A 49 -18.74 -7.44 -6.13
CA PRO A 49 -18.63 -6.18 -5.42
C PRO A 49 -17.16 -5.78 -5.23
N VAL A 50 -16.59 -5.12 -6.25
CA VAL A 50 -15.18 -4.67 -6.26
C VAL A 50 -14.93 -3.40 -5.45
N TRP A 51 -15.97 -2.82 -4.84
CA TRP A 51 -15.93 -1.53 -4.13
C TRP A 51 -15.83 -1.64 -2.61
N ALA A 52 -16.03 -2.83 -2.02
CA ALA A 52 -16.12 -3.01 -0.56
C ALA A 52 -14.73 -3.12 0.11
N TYR A 53 -13.85 -2.16 -0.20
CA TYR A 53 -12.44 -2.17 0.21
C TYR A 53 -12.03 -0.77 0.70
N PHE A 54 -11.55 -0.67 1.92
CA PHE A 54 -11.18 0.59 2.56
C PHE A 54 -9.80 0.47 3.21
N GLY A 55 -9.09 1.58 3.35
CA GLY A 55 -7.84 1.57 4.11
C GLY A 55 -7.33 2.94 4.52
N TYR A 56 -6.44 2.93 5.50
CA TYR A 56 -5.87 4.11 6.16
C TYR A 56 -4.50 3.78 6.78
N ASP A 57 -3.71 4.79 7.12
CA ASP A 57 -2.29 4.59 7.47
C ASP A 57 -2.08 4.23 8.94
N GLU A 58 -3.02 4.63 9.81
CA GLU A 58 -2.86 4.61 11.26
C GLU A 58 -3.66 3.45 11.90
N PRO A 59 -3.06 2.26 12.05
CA PRO A 59 -3.76 1.06 12.51
C PRO A 59 -4.29 1.18 13.94
N ASN A 60 -3.65 1.99 14.77
CA ASN A 60 -4.00 2.09 16.19
C ASN A 60 -5.34 2.81 16.43
N TYR A 61 -5.90 3.52 15.45
CA TYR A 61 -7.25 4.07 15.54
C TYR A 61 -8.35 3.01 15.37
N SER A 62 -8.07 1.84 14.78
CA SER A 62 -9.08 0.81 14.49
C SER A 62 -9.87 0.36 15.74
N TYR A 63 -9.21 0.31 16.90
CA TYR A 63 -9.82 -0.09 18.17
C TYR A 63 -10.18 1.08 19.08
N MET A 64 -10.04 2.33 18.63
CA MET A 64 -10.48 3.52 19.36
C MET A 64 -11.97 3.79 19.11
N PRO A 65 -12.66 4.57 19.97
CA PRO A 65 -14.11 4.80 19.85
C PRO A 65 -14.56 5.27 18.45
N ASP A 66 -13.90 6.28 17.90
CA ASP A 66 -14.28 6.83 16.58
C ASP A 66 -13.93 5.89 15.43
N GLY A 67 -12.80 5.16 15.52
CA GLY A 67 -12.46 4.14 14.53
C GLY A 67 -13.45 2.99 14.53
N GLN A 68 -13.86 2.52 15.72
CA GLN A 68 -14.88 1.49 15.86
C GLN A 68 -16.25 1.95 15.35
N LYS A 69 -16.62 3.22 15.57
CA LYS A 69 -17.82 3.82 15.01
C LYS A 69 -17.78 3.81 13.47
N LEU A 70 -16.70 4.33 12.88
CA LEU A 70 -16.51 4.34 11.43
C LEU A 70 -16.58 2.93 10.82
N LEU A 71 -15.87 1.96 11.43
CA LEU A 71 -15.88 0.57 10.95
C LEU A 71 -17.28 -0.05 11.00
N THR A 72 -18.07 0.25 12.04
CA THR A 72 -19.46 -0.20 12.13
C THR A 72 -20.32 0.42 11.03
N GLU A 73 -20.17 1.72 10.76
CA GLU A 73 -20.91 2.41 9.69
C GLU A 73 -20.55 1.84 8.30
N LEU A 74 -19.25 1.62 8.03
CA LEU A 74 -18.78 0.99 6.79
C LEU A 74 -19.33 -0.43 6.62
N ALA A 75 -19.34 -1.23 7.68
CA ALA A 75 -19.90 -2.58 7.65
C ALA A 75 -21.41 -2.55 7.37
N ALA A 76 -22.16 -1.62 7.97
CA ALA A 76 -23.60 -1.48 7.77
C ALA A 76 -23.97 -0.96 6.37
N LEU A 77 -23.12 -0.14 5.75
CA LEU A 77 -23.34 0.41 4.40
C LEU A 77 -23.15 -0.61 3.27
N SER A 78 -22.42 -1.70 3.52
CA SER A 78 -22.02 -2.64 2.48
C SER A 78 -22.88 -3.92 2.48
N PRO A 79 -23.46 -4.33 1.34
CA PRO A 79 -24.19 -5.59 1.23
C PRO A 79 -23.27 -6.83 1.20
N THR A 80 -21.95 -6.63 1.22
CA THR A 80 -20.92 -7.68 1.26
C THR A 80 -19.93 -7.39 2.38
N SER A 81 -19.19 -8.40 2.83
CA SER A 81 -18.06 -8.20 3.75
C SER A 81 -17.10 -7.15 3.22
N VAL A 82 -16.83 -6.16 4.07
CA VAL A 82 -15.86 -5.11 3.81
C VAL A 82 -14.46 -5.62 4.11
N TYR A 83 -13.51 -5.33 3.22
CA TYR A 83 -12.10 -5.58 3.46
C TYR A 83 -11.40 -4.30 3.93
N VAL A 84 -10.57 -4.41 4.96
CA VAL A 84 -9.91 -3.26 5.59
C VAL A 84 -8.40 -3.42 5.58
N ARG A 85 -7.71 -2.43 5.01
CA ARG A 85 -6.25 -2.37 4.93
C ARG A 85 -5.70 -1.28 5.83
N VAL A 86 -4.70 -1.61 6.64
CA VAL A 86 -4.00 -0.63 7.48
C VAL A 86 -2.48 -0.81 7.40
N HIS A 87 -1.74 0.28 7.54
CA HIS A 87 -0.28 0.24 7.55
C HIS A 87 0.30 -0.10 8.92
N ASN A 88 1.63 -0.21 9.01
CA ASN A 88 2.37 -0.28 10.28
C ASN A 88 2.05 -1.47 11.20
N LEU A 89 1.52 -2.57 10.66
CA LEU A 89 1.17 -3.77 11.43
C LEU A 89 2.38 -4.50 12.05
N LEU A 90 3.58 -4.28 11.54
CA LEU A 90 4.83 -4.87 12.05
C LEU A 90 5.85 -3.83 12.59
N THR A 91 5.46 -2.55 12.65
CA THR A 91 6.33 -1.48 13.18
C THR A 91 6.51 -1.62 14.70
N THR A 92 7.75 -1.48 15.18
CA THR A 92 8.09 -1.51 16.62
C THR A 92 7.58 -0.25 17.32
N GLY A 93 6.98 -0.40 18.50
CA GLY A 93 6.50 0.74 19.28
C GLY A 93 5.62 0.32 20.45
N ASN A 94 4.68 1.17 20.83
CA ASN A 94 3.83 0.99 22.01
C ASN A 94 2.32 1.06 21.70
N GLY A 95 1.95 1.18 20.42
CA GLY A 95 0.56 1.33 20.00
C GLY A 95 -0.06 2.72 20.20
N GLU A 96 0.78 3.72 20.49
CA GLU A 96 0.35 5.11 20.48
C GLU A 96 -0.01 5.55 19.04
N ALA A 97 -1.26 5.93 18.84
CA ALA A 97 -1.73 6.44 17.56
C ALA A 97 -1.17 7.84 17.30
N ALA A 98 -0.73 8.09 16.07
CA ALA A 98 -0.29 9.39 15.62
C ALA A 98 -0.48 9.50 14.10
N LEU A 99 -0.54 10.73 13.58
CA LEU A 99 -0.74 10.95 12.16
C LEU A 99 0.43 10.37 11.33
N LYS A 100 0.10 9.62 10.27
CA LYS A 100 1.05 8.86 9.45
C LYS A 100 1.89 7.84 10.21
N TRP A 101 1.49 7.44 11.42
CA TRP A 101 2.23 6.51 12.26
C TRP A 101 1.32 5.49 12.93
N GLY A 102 1.87 4.29 13.14
CA GLY A 102 1.31 3.29 14.02
C GLY A 102 2.37 2.29 14.43
N SER A 103 2.04 1.46 15.39
CA SER A 103 2.91 0.35 15.81
C SER A 103 2.12 -0.72 16.55
N THR A 104 2.64 -1.94 16.50
CA THR A 104 2.04 -3.08 17.19
C THR A 104 3.02 -3.77 18.12
N ASN A 105 4.32 -3.55 17.92
CA ASN A 105 5.39 -4.26 18.60
C ASN A 105 5.34 -5.79 18.42
N ALA A 106 4.80 -6.26 17.29
CA ALA A 106 4.69 -7.69 16.97
C ALA A 106 6.01 -8.46 17.06
N TYR A 107 7.15 -7.76 16.91
CA TYR A 107 8.48 -8.35 16.97
C TYR A 107 9.45 -7.48 17.79
N SER A 108 10.20 -8.16 18.67
CA SER A 108 11.40 -7.65 19.32
C SER A 108 12.43 -8.78 19.48
N GLU A 109 13.61 -8.47 20.02
CA GLU A 109 14.63 -9.47 20.32
C GLU A 109 15.07 -9.33 21.78
N ASP A 110 15.40 -10.43 22.43
CA ASP A 110 16.06 -10.40 23.73
C ASP A 110 17.55 -10.03 23.61
N ALA A 111 18.27 -10.01 24.74
CA ALA A 111 19.70 -9.68 24.78
C ALA A 111 20.59 -10.66 24.00
N GLN A 112 20.10 -11.87 23.72
CA GLN A 112 20.79 -12.89 22.93
C GLN A 112 20.37 -12.85 21.44
N GLY A 113 19.53 -11.89 21.05
CA GLY A 113 19.04 -11.78 19.69
C GLY A 113 17.96 -12.80 19.35
N ARG A 114 17.34 -13.47 20.34
CA ARG A 114 16.24 -14.42 20.10
C ARG A 114 14.94 -13.65 19.86
N PRO A 115 14.16 -14.02 18.83
CA PRO A 115 12.86 -13.40 18.57
C PRO A 115 11.90 -13.49 19.75
N LEU A 116 11.22 -12.37 20.03
CA LEU A 116 10.11 -12.27 20.96
C LEU A 116 8.89 -11.71 20.20
N TYR A 117 7.75 -12.37 20.33
CA TYR A 117 6.51 -12.00 19.63
C TYR A 117 5.45 -11.53 20.62
N ASP A 118 4.79 -10.40 20.33
CA ASP A 118 3.64 -9.90 21.11
C ASP A 118 2.50 -9.49 20.17
N TRP A 119 1.44 -10.29 20.16
CA TRP A 119 0.30 -10.09 19.26
C TRP A 119 -0.79 -9.19 19.84
N LYS A 120 -0.68 -8.70 21.08
CA LYS A 120 -1.79 -8.01 21.77
C LYS A 120 -2.38 -6.84 20.98
N ILE A 121 -1.53 -5.98 20.41
CA ILE A 121 -2.01 -4.80 19.67
C ILE A 121 -2.55 -5.22 18.30
N VAL A 122 -1.89 -6.18 17.63
CA VAL A 122 -2.40 -6.74 16.36
C VAL A 122 -3.78 -7.33 16.55
N ASP A 123 -3.97 -8.13 17.61
CA ASP A 123 -5.26 -8.74 17.96
C ASP A 123 -6.33 -7.67 18.19
N ARG A 124 -6.04 -6.57 18.90
CA ARG A 124 -7.00 -5.48 19.08
C ARG A 124 -7.45 -4.88 17.75
N ILE A 125 -6.55 -4.73 16.80
CA ILE A 125 -6.85 -4.18 15.47
C ILE A 125 -7.71 -5.18 14.69
N PHE A 126 -7.30 -6.45 14.62
CA PHE A 126 -7.96 -7.47 13.83
C PHE A 126 -9.31 -7.87 14.43
N ASP A 127 -9.43 -7.92 15.75
CA ASP A 127 -10.70 -8.13 16.45
C ASP A 127 -11.71 -7.02 16.12
N ALA A 128 -11.25 -5.77 15.97
CA ALA A 128 -12.13 -4.67 15.58
C ALA A 128 -12.75 -4.89 14.18
N PHE A 129 -12.03 -5.54 13.27
CA PHE A 129 -12.53 -5.90 11.94
C PHE A 129 -13.42 -7.15 11.98
N VAL A 130 -12.88 -8.26 12.50
CA VAL A 130 -13.51 -9.58 12.44
C VAL A 130 -14.83 -9.61 13.22
N SER A 131 -14.91 -8.91 14.37
CA SER A 131 -16.17 -8.81 15.14
C SER A 131 -17.31 -8.11 14.39
N ARG A 132 -17.01 -7.39 13.30
CA ARG A 132 -17.97 -6.70 12.43
C ARG A 132 -18.22 -7.44 11.10
N GLY A 133 -17.74 -8.67 10.97
CA GLY A 133 -17.81 -9.43 9.71
C GLY A 133 -16.94 -8.86 8.59
N MET A 134 -16.02 -7.95 8.92
CA MET A 134 -15.04 -7.39 8.00
C MET A 134 -13.83 -8.31 7.89
N LYS A 135 -13.08 -8.17 6.79
CA LYS A 135 -11.93 -9.02 6.45
C LYS A 135 -10.65 -8.18 6.40
N PRO A 136 -9.60 -8.54 7.14
CA PRO A 136 -8.31 -7.87 7.01
C PRO A 136 -7.71 -8.03 5.60
N ILE A 137 -7.16 -6.93 5.10
CA ILE A 137 -6.02 -6.96 4.17
C ILE A 137 -4.78 -6.82 5.05
N ALA A 138 -4.22 -7.96 5.42
CA ALA A 138 -3.09 -8.08 6.33
C ALA A 138 -1.79 -7.68 5.62
N GLN A 139 -1.44 -6.40 5.75
CA GLN A 139 -0.17 -5.90 5.27
C GLN A 139 0.99 -6.40 6.15
N LEU A 140 1.91 -7.12 5.52
CA LEU A 140 3.13 -7.64 6.11
C LEU A 140 4.20 -6.53 6.09
N GLY A 141 4.01 -5.51 6.92
CA GLY A 141 4.94 -4.37 7.03
C GLY A 141 4.56 -3.37 8.13
N PHE A 142 5.40 -2.41 8.46
CA PHE A 142 6.76 -2.22 7.94
C PHE A 142 7.81 -2.88 8.83
N MET A 143 9.10 -2.71 8.54
CA MET A 143 10.17 -3.48 9.20
C MET A 143 10.24 -3.22 10.71
N PRO A 144 10.22 -4.26 11.57
CA PRO A 144 10.53 -4.12 12.99
C PRO A 144 11.90 -3.49 13.21
N LYS A 145 12.04 -2.64 14.24
CA LYS A 145 13.28 -1.92 14.54
C LYS A 145 14.46 -2.86 14.75
N ALA A 146 14.24 -3.99 15.43
CA ALA A 146 15.29 -4.97 15.69
C ALA A 146 15.77 -5.66 14.41
N LEU A 147 14.94 -5.79 13.38
CA LEU A 147 15.29 -6.44 12.11
C LEU A 147 15.79 -5.47 11.04
N SER A 148 15.51 -4.17 11.15
CA SER A 148 15.95 -3.19 10.15
C SER A 148 17.47 -3.12 10.03
N THR A 149 17.96 -3.10 8.78
CA THR A 149 19.37 -2.81 8.44
C THR A 149 19.78 -1.39 8.80
N ARG A 150 18.84 -0.44 8.90
CA ARG A 150 19.10 0.94 9.30
C ARG A 150 18.03 1.45 10.27
N PRO A 151 18.10 1.05 11.55
CA PRO A 151 17.00 1.28 12.49
C PRO A 151 16.94 2.69 13.08
N VAL A 152 17.91 3.58 12.83
CA VAL A 152 17.97 4.91 13.46
C VAL A 152 18.08 6.01 12.39
N PRO A 153 17.22 7.06 12.44
CA PRO A 153 16.05 7.22 13.31
C PRO A 153 14.95 6.20 13.01
N TYR A 154 14.13 5.82 14.00
CA TYR A 154 13.06 4.81 13.81
C TYR A 154 11.66 5.41 13.76
N ARG A 155 11.21 6.02 14.86
CA ARG A 155 9.91 6.68 14.94
C ARG A 155 10.05 8.11 14.46
N HIS A 156 9.18 8.53 13.56
CA HIS A 156 9.04 9.94 13.15
C HIS A 156 7.86 10.59 13.90
N TYR A 157 7.80 11.92 13.84
CA TYR A 157 6.77 12.75 14.46
C TYR A 157 6.23 13.75 13.43
N TRP A 158 5.70 13.21 12.33
CA TRP A 158 5.26 14.01 11.19
C TRP A 158 4.00 14.80 11.55
N LYS A 159 3.91 16.05 11.09
CA LYS A 159 2.72 16.90 11.17
C LYS A 159 2.47 17.64 9.85
N PRO A 160 1.24 18.13 9.60
CA PRO A 160 0.97 18.95 8.43
C PRO A 160 1.94 20.14 8.35
N GLY A 161 2.55 20.31 7.18
CA GLY A 161 3.59 21.31 6.94
C GLY A 161 5.01 20.75 6.91
N ASP A 162 5.24 19.56 7.49
CA ASP A 162 6.53 18.87 7.37
C ASP A 162 6.64 18.20 5.97
N PRO A 163 7.86 18.10 5.39
CA PRO A 163 8.07 17.37 4.15
C PRO A 163 7.58 15.92 4.26
N TYR A 164 6.83 15.44 3.28
CA TYR A 164 6.21 14.11 3.32
C TYR A 164 7.26 13.00 3.47
N GLU A 165 8.43 13.18 2.84
CA GLU A 165 9.53 12.22 2.84
C GLU A 165 10.13 11.97 4.23
N SER A 166 9.84 12.85 5.21
CA SER A 166 10.31 12.68 6.59
C SER A 166 9.62 11.54 7.34
N ILE A 167 8.55 10.95 6.78
CA ILE A 167 7.97 9.71 7.33
C ILE A 167 8.93 8.52 7.14
N TYR A 168 9.71 8.50 6.06
CA TYR A 168 10.56 7.38 5.68
C TYR A 168 11.80 7.28 6.57
N THR A 169 11.69 6.45 7.61
CA THR A 169 12.70 6.27 8.65
C THR A 169 13.11 4.79 8.71
N GLY A 170 13.61 4.31 9.85
CA GLY A 170 14.22 2.99 9.95
C GLY A 170 13.29 1.81 9.65
N TRP A 171 11.97 2.01 9.64
CA TRP A 171 11.00 0.99 9.24
C TRP A 171 10.98 0.72 7.72
N ALA A 172 11.53 1.61 6.89
CA ALA A 172 11.47 1.53 5.43
C ALA A 172 12.59 0.67 4.79
N TYR A 173 13.46 0.07 5.61
CA TYR A 173 14.67 -0.61 5.17
C TYR A 173 14.51 -2.14 5.16
N PRO A 174 15.29 -2.87 4.33
CA PRO A 174 15.28 -4.33 4.31
C PRO A 174 15.70 -4.95 5.65
N PRO A 175 15.35 -6.21 5.90
CA PRO A 175 15.77 -6.92 7.10
C PRO A 175 17.26 -7.23 7.04
N LYS A 176 17.93 -7.20 8.19
CA LYS A 176 19.31 -7.70 8.36
C LYS A 176 19.38 -9.22 8.35
N ASP A 177 18.24 -9.89 8.54
CA ASP A 177 18.08 -11.34 8.57
C ASP A 177 16.73 -11.73 7.97
N TYR A 178 16.77 -12.32 6.78
CA TYR A 178 15.58 -12.76 6.04
C TYR A 178 14.94 -14.02 6.65
N GLN A 179 15.71 -14.87 7.34
CA GLN A 179 15.17 -16.05 8.01
C GLN A 179 14.31 -15.64 9.20
N LYS A 180 14.78 -14.67 9.99
CA LYS A 180 13.98 -14.09 11.09
C LYS A 180 12.73 -13.36 10.58
N TRP A 181 12.82 -12.68 9.44
CA TRP A 181 11.64 -12.12 8.77
C TRP A 181 10.62 -13.20 8.41
N GLY A 182 11.05 -14.25 7.71
CA GLY A 182 10.16 -15.36 7.35
C GLY A 182 9.55 -16.04 8.59
N GLU A 183 10.33 -16.22 9.66
CA GLU A 183 9.81 -16.80 10.90
C GLU A 183 8.79 -15.89 11.59
N LEU A 184 9.01 -14.57 11.62
CA LEU A 184 8.01 -13.61 12.09
C LEU A 184 6.68 -13.74 11.32
N VAL A 185 6.74 -13.74 9.99
CA VAL A 185 5.54 -13.88 9.15
C VAL A 185 4.83 -15.20 9.42
N TYR A 186 5.57 -16.31 9.51
CA TYR A 186 5.01 -17.63 9.79
C TYR A 186 4.30 -17.69 11.15
N GLN A 187 4.95 -17.16 12.20
CA GLN A 187 4.36 -17.12 13.55
C GLN A 187 3.11 -16.26 13.59
N TRP A 188 3.10 -15.14 12.87
CA TRP A 188 1.93 -14.27 12.81
C TRP A 188 0.74 -14.97 12.12
N VAL A 189 0.95 -15.55 10.93
CA VAL A 189 -0.12 -16.25 10.20
C VAL A 189 -0.65 -17.41 11.03
N ARG A 190 0.23 -18.19 11.68
CA ARG A 190 -0.19 -19.27 12.58
C ARG A 190 -1.01 -18.79 13.77
N HIS A 191 -0.59 -17.68 14.38
CA HIS A 191 -1.35 -17.06 15.48
C HIS A 191 -2.75 -16.65 15.01
N CYS A 192 -2.86 -16.00 13.84
CA CYS A 192 -4.16 -15.64 13.27
C CYS A 192 -5.03 -16.88 13.01
N VAL A 193 -4.48 -17.95 12.43
CA VAL A 193 -5.22 -19.20 12.21
C VAL A 193 -5.69 -19.82 13.52
N ALA A 194 -4.84 -19.83 14.56
CA ALA A 194 -5.21 -20.34 15.87
C ALA A 194 -6.30 -19.49 16.56
N ARG A 195 -6.25 -18.17 16.39
CA ARG A 195 -7.19 -17.23 17.02
C ARG A 195 -8.55 -17.16 16.33
N TYR A 196 -8.56 -17.07 15.01
CA TYR A 196 -9.77 -16.80 14.22
C TYR A 196 -10.30 -18.03 13.46
N GLY A 197 -9.50 -19.09 13.39
CA GLY A 197 -9.83 -20.32 12.66
C GLY A 197 -9.43 -20.25 11.19
N GLU A 198 -9.00 -21.39 10.64
CA GLU A 198 -8.55 -21.49 9.25
C GLU A 198 -9.62 -21.04 8.24
N ALA A 199 -10.89 -21.39 8.49
CA ALA A 199 -12.00 -21.04 7.61
C ALA A 199 -12.19 -19.53 7.46
N GLU A 200 -11.89 -18.76 8.51
CA GLU A 200 -11.91 -17.31 8.50
C GLU A 200 -10.66 -16.77 7.78
N VAL A 201 -9.48 -17.18 8.23
CA VAL A 201 -8.20 -16.59 7.78
C VAL A 201 -7.92 -16.86 6.31
N LYS A 202 -8.38 -17.98 5.74
CA LYS A 202 -8.25 -18.24 4.29
C LYS A 202 -9.05 -17.26 3.42
N THR A 203 -10.00 -16.52 4.00
CA THR A 203 -10.78 -15.49 3.29
C THR A 203 -10.09 -14.13 3.29
N TRP A 204 -9.04 -13.96 4.10
CA TRP A 204 -8.29 -12.72 4.18
C TRP A 204 -7.36 -12.55 2.98
N ARG A 205 -6.82 -11.34 2.87
CA ARG A 205 -5.84 -10.95 1.86
C ARG A 205 -4.53 -10.63 2.54
N TRP A 206 -3.45 -11.28 2.15
CA TRP A 206 -2.10 -11.00 2.65
C TRP A 206 -1.32 -10.25 1.59
N GLU A 207 -0.66 -9.16 1.95
CA GLU A 207 0.16 -8.38 1.01
C GLU A 207 1.52 -8.07 1.62
N LEU A 208 2.56 -8.04 0.78
CA LEU A 208 3.87 -7.58 1.22
C LEU A 208 4.05 -6.10 0.91
N TRP A 209 4.16 -5.30 1.97
CA TRP A 209 4.60 -3.91 1.91
C TRP A 209 3.64 -2.95 1.19
N ASN A 210 3.91 -1.64 1.30
CA ASN A 210 3.21 -0.59 0.57
C ASN A 210 4.16 0.12 -0.39
N GLU A 211 3.78 0.27 -1.66
CA GLU A 211 4.42 1.15 -2.64
C GLU A 211 5.97 1.10 -2.65
N PRO A 212 6.57 -0.09 -2.81
CA PRO A 212 8.01 -0.29 -2.71
C PRO A 212 8.79 0.35 -3.89
N ASN A 213 8.08 0.91 -4.87
CA ASN A 213 8.68 1.69 -5.97
C ASN A 213 8.98 3.15 -5.58
N ILE A 214 8.55 3.61 -4.40
CA ILE A 214 8.85 4.95 -3.85
C ILE A 214 9.47 4.85 -2.44
N GLY A 215 9.45 5.94 -1.67
CA GLY A 215 10.21 6.07 -0.43
C GLY A 215 9.85 5.10 0.70
N TYR A 216 8.72 4.39 0.61
CA TYR A 216 8.31 3.35 1.56
C TYR A 216 9.28 2.16 1.60
N TRP A 217 10.07 1.94 0.54
CA TRP A 217 11.13 0.94 0.50
C TRP A 217 12.47 1.60 0.17
N LYS A 218 13.49 1.31 0.99
CA LYS A 218 14.85 1.85 0.84
C LYS A 218 15.86 0.81 0.39
N GLY A 219 15.44 -0.43 0.16
CA GLY A 219 16.24 -1.46 -0.46
C GLY A 219 16.19 -1.40 -1.98
N THR A 220 16.90 -2.34 -2.60
CA THR A 220 16.85 -2.60 -4.04
C THR A 220 15.61 -3.43 -4.42
N PRO A 221 15.21 -3.46 -5.70
CA PRO A 221 14.17 -4.39 -6.18
C PRO A 221 14.53 -5.86 -5.93
N GLN A 222 15.81 -6.24 -5.97
CA GLN A 222 16.28 -7.59 -5.68
C GLN A 222 16.09 -7.96 -4.21
N GLU A 223 16.39 -7.04 -3.29
CA GLU A 223 16.12 -7.25 -1.86
C GLU A 223 14.62 -7.32 -1.58
N TYR A 224 13.79 -6.56 -2.32
CA TYR A 224 12.34 -6.69 -2.21
C TYR A 224 11.85 -8.05 -2.70
N ASN A 225 12.36 -8.52 -3.85
CA ASN A 225 12.08 -9.86 -4.34
C ASN A 225 12.48 -10.91 -3.30
N GLN A 226 13.69 -10.86 -2.76
CA GLN A 226 14.13 -11.74 -1.69
C GLN A 226 13.21 -11.68 -0.46
N LEU A 227 12.76 -10.50 -0.06
CA LEU A 227 11.79 -10.34 1.03
C LEU A 227 10.47 -11.06 0.72
N TYR A 228 9.99 -10.91 -0.52
CA TYR A 228 8.79 -11.58 -1.02
C TYR A 228 8.92 -13.11 -0.99
N ASP A 229 10.07 -13.67 -1.38
CA ASP A 229 10.33 -15.11 -1.32
C ASP A 229 10.21 -15.70 0.08
N TYR A 230 10.83 -15.03 1.07
CA TYR A 230 10.73 -15.46 2.47
C TYR A 230 9.32 -15.28 3.03
N THR A 231 8.61 -14.25 2.57
CA THR A 231 7.22 -13.99 2.95
C THR A 231 6.27 -15.06 2.40
N GLU A 232 6.38 -15.38 1.12
CA GLU A 232 5.57 -16.38 0.44
C GLU A 232 5.76 -17.77 1.06
N ALA A 233 7.02 -18.18 1.25
CA ALA A 233 7.33 -19.45 1.89
C ALA A 233 6.76 -19.52 3.32
N ALA A 234 6.83 -18.44 4.08
CA ALA A 234 6.33 -18.38 5.45
C ALA A 234 4.80 -18.42 5.53
N VAL A 235 4.12 -17.62 4.71
CA VAL A 235 2.65 -17.56 4.64
C VAL A 235 2.09 -18.93 4.27
N HIS A 236 2.57 -19.53 3.18
CA HIS A 236 2.04 -20.82 2.72
C HIS A 236 2.48 -22.01 3.58
N ARG A 237 3.61 -21.90 4.30
CA ARG A 237 3.96 -22.89 5.35
C ARG A 237 2.99 -22.84 6.52
N ALA A 238 2.46 -21.66 6.88
CA ALA A 238 1.48 -21.51 7.95
C ALA A 238 0.04 -21.83 7.49
N LEU A 239 -0.32 -21.42 6.28
CA LEU A 239 -1.65 -21.57 5.70
C LEU A 239 -1.55 -21.81 4.18
N PRO A 240 -1.54 -23.07 3.71
CA PRO A 240 -1.36 -23.38 2.28
C PRO A 240 -2.44 -22.80 1.34
N ALA A 241 -3.62 -22.49 1.88
CA ALA A 241 -4.74 -21.92 1.14
C ALA A 241 -4.79 -20.37 1.17
N ALA A 242 -3.81 -19.72 1.81
CA ALA A 242 -3.77 -18.27 1.91
C ALA A 242 -3.70 -17.63 0.52
N LEU A 243 -4.28 -16.44 0.42
CA LEU A 243 -4.09 -15.56 -0.72
C LEU A 243 -2.98 -14.57 -0.34
N LEU A 244 -1.87 -14.56 -1.08
CA LEU A 244 -0.80 -13.56 -0.97
C LEU A 244 -0.65 -12.77 -2.27
N GLY A 245 -0.45 -11.46 -2.14
CA GLY A 245 -0.25 -10.52 -3.25
C GLY A 245 0.90 -9.53 -3.04
N GLY A 246 1.16 -8.75 -4.08
CA GLY A 246 2.19 -7.71 -4.15
C GLY A 246 2.39 -7.23 -5.59
N PRO A 247 3.36 -6.35 -5.90
CA PRO A 247 4.17 -5.59 -4.96
C PRO A 247 3.49 -4.29 -4.48
N GLU A 248 2.22 -4.04 -4.81
CA GLU A 248 1.48 -2.84 -4.36
C GLU A 248 2.13 -1.51 -4.79
N THR A 249 2.60 -1.39 -6.05
CA THR A 249 3.22 -0.16 -6.55
C THR A 249 2.24 1.02 -6.63
N THR A 250 2.79 2.24 -6.66
CA THR A 250 2.05 3.50 -6.89
C THR A 250 2.36 4.15 -8.24
N GLY A 251 1.43 4.93 -8.78
CA GLY A 251 1.59 5.67 -10.03
C GLY A 251 1.50 4.79 -11.28
N PRO A 252 0.31 4.27 -11.65
CA PRO A 252 0.17 3.23 -12.68
C PRO A 252 0.46 3.77 -14.10
N GLY A 253 0.43 5.09 -14.29
CA GLY A 253 0.84 5.75 -15.53
C GLY A 253 2.34 6.07 -15.61
N TRP A 254 3.15 5.70 -14.60
CA TRP A 254 4.58 5.99 -14.58
C TRP A 254 5.39 4.79 -15.07
N ASN A 255 6.34 5.03 -15.98
CA ASN A 255 7.25 3.98 -16.47
C ASN A 255 7.98 3.29 -15.31
N LYS A 256 8.42 4.04 -14.29
CA LYS A 256 9.06 3.48 -13.10
C LYS A 256 8.18 2.43 -12.38
N ALA A 257 6.88 2.68 -12.26
CA ALA A 257 5.96 1.76 -11.61
C ALA A 257 5.72 0.51 -12.49
N ALA A 258 5.56 0.72 -13.80
CA ALA A 258 5.41 -0.37 -14.76
C ALA A 258 6.66 -1.27 -14.80
N ASP A 259 7.86 -0.69 -14.78
CA ASP A 259 9.12 -1.42 -14.79
C ASP A 259 9.34 -2.19 -13.49
N TYR A 260 9.01 -1.59 -12.34
CA TYR A 260 9.08 -2.28 -11.04
C TYR A 260 8.13 -3.48 -11.01
N LEU A 261 6.87 -3.29 -11.42
CA LEU A 261 5.88 -4.37 -11.51
C LEU A 261 6.34 -5.47 -12.48
N ARG A 262 6.82 -5.09 -13.67
CA ARG A 262 7.30 -6.06 -14.66
C ARG A 262 8.49 -6.86 -14.12
N GLY A 263 9.46 -6.21 -13.49
CA GLY A 263 10.61 -6.87 -12.87
C GLY A 263 10.20 -7.84 -11.76
N PHE A 264 9.25 -7.44 -10.91
CA PHE A 264 8.70 -8.31 -9.88
C PHE A 264 7.96 -9.52 -10.46
N LEU A 265 7.09 -9.32 -11.46
CA LEU A 265 6.39 -10.42 -12.12
C LEU A 265 7.35 -11.35 -12.85
N GLN A 266 8.39 -10.81 -13.49
CA GLN A 266 9.43 -11.60 -14.14
C GLN A 266 10.20 -12.44 -13.12
N HIS A 267 10.53 -11.89 -11.95
CA HIS A 267 11.08 -12.67 -10.84
C HIS A 267 10.14 -13.79 -10.41
N CYS A 268 8.84 -13.50 -10.28
CA CYS A 268 7.86 -14.50 -9.87
C CYS A 268 7.73 -15.68 -10.86
N VAL A 269 7.90 -15.43 -12.16
CA VAL A 269 7.73 -16.46 -13.20
C VAL A 269 9.04 -17.17 -13.53
N THR A 270 10.16 -16.43 -13.59
CA THR A 270 11.43 -16.90 -14.16
C THR A 270 12.65 -16.63 -13.28
N GLY A 271 12.50 -15.88 -12.19
CA GLY A 271 13.59 -15.61 -11.24
C GLY A 271 13.93 -16.84 -10.40
N THR A 272 15.13 -16.84 -9.83
CA THR A 272 15.54 -17.85 -8.85
C THR A 272 14.95 -17.50 -7.50
N ASN A 273 14.19 -18.41 -6.92
CA ASN A 273 13.61 -18.24 -5.61
C ASN A 273 14.71 -18.34 -4.52
N TYR A 274 14.87 -17.29 -3.71
CA TYR A 274 15.89 -17.14 -2.68
C TYR A 274 15.74 -18.09 -1.47
N VAL A 275 14.59 -18.73 -1.29
CA VAL A 275 14.37 -19.73 -0.24
C VAL A 275 14.67 -21.14 -0.74
N THR A 276 14.24 -21.46 -1.97
CA THR A 276 14.27 -22.84 -2.50
C THR A 276 15.37 -23.09 -3.53
N GLY A 277 15.94 -22.04 -4.11
CA GLY A 277 16.87 -22.11 -5.24
C GLY A 277 16.23 -22.50 -6.58
N LYS A 278 14.90 -22.70 -6.62
CA LYS A 278 14.18 -23.12 -7.84
C LYS A 278 13.72 -21.91 -8.66
N THR A 279 13.42 -22.13 -9.94
CA THR A 279 12.88 -21.08 -10.82
C THR A 279 11.38 -20.86 -10.57
N GLY A 280 11.00 -19.60 -10.36
CA GLY A 280 9.61 -19.14 -10.21
C GLY A 280 8.91 -19.63 -8.94
N TYR A 281 7.61 -19.34 -8.84
CA TYR A 281 6.73 -19.73 -7.74
C TYR A 281 5.61 -20.68 -8.16
N SER A 282 5.07 -21.41 -7.18
CA SER A 282 3.80 -22.12 -7.30
C SER A 282 2.63 -21.13 -7.37
N PRO A 283 1.59 -21.37 -8.20
CA PRO A 283 0.67 -20.32 -8.66
C PRO A 283 -0.49 -20.07 -7.68
N ARG A 284 -0.29 -19.23 -6.66
CA ARG A 284 -1.38 -18.69 -5.82
C ARG A 284 -1.20 -17.21 -5.51
N PHE A 285 -1.01 -16.43 -6.58
CA PHE A 285 -0.78 -14.99 -6.52
C PHE A 285 -2.06 -14.22 -6.88
N TYR A 286 -2.38 -13.17 -6.13
CA TYR A 286 -3.32 -12.14 -6.59
C TYR A 286 -2.63 -10.78 -6.65
N PHE A 287 -3.04 -9.93 -7.58
CA PHE A 287 -2.48 -8.59 -7.74
C PHE A 287 -3.53 -7.55 -7.30
N LEU A 288 -3.16 -6.63 -6.44
CA LEU A 288 -3.97 -5.43 -6.19
C LEU A 288 -3.38 -4.28 -7.00
N PRO A 289 -4.10 -3.74 -7.99
CA PRO A 289 -3.72 -2.50 -8.62
C PRO A 289 -3.82 -1.31 -7.64
N CYS A 290 -2.64 -0.75 -7.37
CA CYS A 290 -2.25 0.66 -7.31
C CYS A 290 -3.35 1.74 -7.19
N GLN A 291 -3.18 2.58 -6.16
CA GLN A 291 -3.89 3.84 -5.94
C GLN A 291 -3.68 4.83 -7.10
N ARG A 292 -4.74 5.54 -7.51
CA ARG A 292 -4.63 6.75 -8.33
C ARG A 292 -4.81 7.95 -7.42
N TRP A 293 -3.78 8.77 -7.27
CA TRP A 293 -3.95 10.11 -6.71
C TRP A 293 -4.58 11.01 -7.78
N PRO A 294 -5.83 11.49 -7.63
CA PRO A 294 -6.28 12.58 -8.48
C PRO A 294 -5.45 13.82 -8.11
N GLN A 295 -4.92 14.55 -9.10
CA GLN A 295 -4.31 15.88 -8.91
C GLN A 295 -5.36 16.95 -8.51
N ALA A 296 -6.41 16.57 -7.80
CA ALA A 296 -7.49 17.46 -7.39
C ALA A 296 -7.29 17.90 -5.94
N ARG A 297 -7.25 19.21 -5.75
CA ARG A 297 -7.03 19.90 -4.49
C ARG A 297 -8.04 19.45 -3.43
N GLY A 298 -7.55 19.05 -2.24
CA GLY A 298 -8.25 19.33 -0.98
C GLY A 298 -9.09 18.25 -0.30
N TRP A 299 -8.96 16.96 -0.62
CA TRP A 299 -9.64 15.90 0.15
C TRP A 299 -8.64 15.02 0.92
N PRO A 300 -8.80 14.82 2.24
CA PRO A 300 -7.91 13.96 3.03
C PRO A 300 -8.24 12.47 2.83
N CYS A 301 -7.23 11.72 2.36
CA CYS A 301 -7.02 10.28 2.51
C CYS A 301 -8.26 9.36 2.37
N ALA A 302 -8.71 9.12 1.14
CA ALA A 302 -9.45 7.91 0.79
C ALA A 302 -8.75 7.26 -0.41
N HIS A 303 -8.31 6.01 -0.25
CA HIS A 303 -7.63 5.24 -1.30
C HIS A 303 -8.63 4.23 -1.89
N GLU A 304 -8.93 4.36 -3.19
CA GLU A 304 -9.68 3.34 -3.93
C GLU A 304 -8.72 2.23 -4.36
N TYR A 305 -9.08 0.97 -4.04
CA TYR A 305 -8.35 -0.23 -4.44
C TYR A 305 -9.11 -0.95 -5.55
N GLY A 306 -8.48 -1.21 -6.70
CA GLY A 306 -9.00 -2.13 -7.71
C GLY A 306 -8.50 -3.56 -7.48
N TYR A 307 -9.18 -4.58 -8.00
CA TYR A 307 -8.80 -6.00 -7.83
C TYR A 307 -8.61 -6.69 -9.16
N ALA A 308 -7.45 -7.33 -9.37
CA ALA A 308 -7.20 -8.20 -10.51
C ALA A 308 -6.61 -9.55 -10.06
N VAL A 309 -7.35 -10.64 -10.27
CA VAL A 309 -6.82 -11.99 -10.02
C VAL A 309 -6.04 -12.45 -11.25
N TRP A 310 -4.71 -12.54 -11.13
CA TRP A 310 -3.89 -13.13 -12.17
C TRP A 310 -3.94 -14.66 -12.06
N ARG A 311 -4.13 -15.34 -13.20
CA ARG A 311 -4.01 -16.80 -13.31
C ARG A 311 -2.96 -17.10 -14.38
N PRO A 312 -1.99 -18.00 -14.13
CA PRO A 312 -1.03 -18.40 -15.16
C PRO A 312 -1.74 -18.95 -16.39
N GLY A 313 -1.29 -18.56 -17.59
CA GLY A 313 -1.80 -19.06 -18.87
C GLY A 313 -2.46 -18.01 -19.78
N ARG A 314 -2.74 -16.81 -19.30
CA ARG A 314 -3.05 -15.67 -20.18
C ARG A 314 -1.75 -14.92 -20.49
N ARG A 315 -1.37 -14.86 -21.77
CA ARG A 315 -0.30 -13.97 -22.23
C ARG A 315 -0.71 -12.53 -21.95
N LEU A 316 0.26 -11.72 -21.52
CA LEU A 316 0.15 -10.27 -21.44
C LEU A 316 -0.16 -9.68 -22.82
#